data_AF-A0A6J4QJD9-F1
#
_entry.id   AF-A0A6J4QJD9-F1
#
_cell.length_a   1.000
_cell.length_b   1.000
_cell.length_c   1.000
_cell.angle_alpha   90.00
_cell.angle_beta   90.00
_cell.angle_gamma   90.00
#
_symmetry.space_group_name_H-M   'P 1'
#
loop_
_entity.id
_entity.type
_entity.pdbx_description
1 polymer ?
#
loop_
_entity_poly.entity_id
_entity_poly.type
_entity_poly.pdbx_seq_one_letter_code
_entity_poly.pdbx_strand_id
1 'polypeptide(L)'
;MDIFEALLKSHETQRALCKRLLAAIGEPEQRSQVFDELKTEMAAHETAEERMFYVPLFAHDETVDASRHGIAEHHEMDEMVEDLEKAEAGSAEWLETLGKLVHKVEHH
;
A
#
# COMPACT_ATOMS: atom_id res chain seq x y z
N MET A 1 -12.32 -6.43 -17.42
CA MET A 1 -11.69 -6.30 -16.10
C MET A 1 -11.82 -7.62 -15.39
N ASP A 2 -10.81 -8.46 -15.61
CA ASP A 2 -10.54 -9.61 -14.76
C ASP A 2 -9.75 -9.17 -13.50
N ILE A 3 -9.37 -10.14 -12.65
CA ILE A 3 -8.64 -9.87 -11.41
C ILE A 3 -7.24 -9.29 -11.67
N PHE A 4 -6.56 -9.69 -12.74
CA PHE A 4 -5.22 -9.20 -13.06
C PHE A 4 -5.27 -7.72 -13.48
N GLU A 5 -6.21 -7.39 -14.37
CA GLU A 5 -6.44 -6.00 -14.80
C GLU A 5 -6.84 -5.11 -13.62
N ALA A 6 -7.64 -5.64 -12.68
CA ALA A 6 -8.06 -4.91 -11.49
C ALA A 6 -6.89 -4.63 -10.53
N LEU A 7 -6.06 -5.64 -10.23
CA LEU A 7 -4.91 -5.50 -9.35
C LEU A 7 -3.85 -4.55 -9.95
N LEU A 8 -3.56 -4.65 -11.25
CA LEU A 8 -2.65 -3.73 -11.93
C LEU A 8 -3.13 -2.27 -11.86
N LYS A 9 -4.43 -2.04 -12.11
CA LYS A 9 -5.01 -0.70 -11.98
C LYS A 9 -4.96 -0.18 -10.55
N SER A 10 -5.13 -1.06 -9.56
CA SER A 10 -5.00 -0.70 -8.15
C SER A 10 -3.55 -0.32 -7.80
N HIS A 11 -2.55 -1.07 -8.26
CA HIS A 11 -1.13 -0.66 -8.14
C HIS A 11 -0.85 0.71 -8.74
N GLU A 12 -1.37 0.99 -9.94
CA GLU A 12 -1.23 2.31 -10.57
C GLU A 12 -1.87 3.41 -9.72
N THR A 13 -3.02 3.12 -9.11
CA THR A 13 -3.74 4.06 -8.23
C THR A 13 -2.95 4.34 -6.97
N GLN A 14 -2.42 3.31 -6.29
CA GLN A 14 -1.56 3.47 -5.11
C GLN A 14 -0.31 4.30 -5.43
N ARG A 15 0.39 3.98 -6.52
CA ARG A 15 1.58 4.73 -6.98
C ARG A 15 1.25 6.19 -7.30
N ALA A 16 0.09 6.45 -7.89
CA ALA A 16 -0.37 7.82 -8.15
C ALA A 16 -0.70 8.56 -6.85
N LEU A 17 -1.33 7.90 -5.88
CA LEU A 17 -1.62 8.44 -4.56
C LEU A 17 -0.35 8.73 -3.77
N CYS A 18 0.65 7.85 -3.78
CA CYS A 18 1.97 8.10 -3.21
C CYS A 18 2.63 9.37 -3.79
N LYS A 19 2.61 9.53 -5.12
CA LYS A 19 3.14 10.74 -5.77
C LYS A 19 2.39 12.01 -5.36
N ARG A 20 1.06 11.95 -5.30
CA ARG A 20 0.22 13.06 -4.81
C ARG A 20 0.53 13.39 -3.36
N LEU A 21 0.73 12.38 -2.52
CA LEU A 21 0.99 12.53 -1.09
C LEU A 21 2.34 13.24 -0.84
N LEU A 22 3.38 12.85 -1.59
CA LEU A 22 4.67 13.53 -1.57
C LEU A 22 4.60 14.96 -2.13
N ALA A 23 3.77 15.21 -3.13
CA ALA A 23 3.59 16.55 -3.68
C ALA A 23 2.82 17.50 -2.75
N ALA A 24 1.97 16.95 -1.86
CA ALA A 24 1.20 17.70 -0.87
C ALA A 24 1.99 18.07 0.40
N ILE A 25 3.32 17.91 0.41
CA ILE A 25 4.16 18.35 1.54
C ILE A 25 4.06 19.88 1.67
N GLY A 26 3.54 20.35 2.81
CA GLY A 26 3.27 21.76 3.05
C GLY A 26 1.79 22.13 2.91
N GLU A 27 0.92 21.20 2.50
CA GLU A 27 -0.54 21.36 2.42
C GLU A 27 -1.23 20.35 3.35
N PRO A 28 -1.36 20.63 4.66
CA PRO A 28 -1.81 19.64 5.66
C PRO A 28 -3.17 19.01 5.36
N GLU A 29 -4.15 19.80 4.93
CA GLU A 29 -5.50 19.33 4.62
C GLU A 29 -5.51 18.40 3.41
N GLN A 30 -4.82 18.79 2.33
CA GLN A 30 -4.71 17.96 1.12
C GLN A 30 -3.94 16.67 1.42
N ARG A 31 -2.84 16.76 2.17
CA ARG A 31 -2.02 15.61 2.55
C ARG A 31 -2.83 14.61 3.38
N SER A 32 -3.62 15.07 4.34
CA SER A 32 -4.50 14.20 5.13
C SER A 32 -5.50 13.47 4.25
N GLN A 33 -6.16 14.19 3.34
CA GLN A 33 -7.13 13.59 2.42
C GLN A 33 -6.48 12.52 1.52
N VAL A 34 -5.32 12.84 0.91
CA VAL A 34 -4.62 11.90 0.03
C VAL A 34 -4.11 10.69 0.81
N PHE A 35 -3.70 10.86 2.06
CA PHE A 35 -3.28 9.74 2.91
C PHE A 35 -4.44 8.80 3.23
N ASP A 36 -5.62 9.33 3.54
CA ASP A 36 -6.82 8.50 3.75
C ASP A 36 -7.26 7.78 2.47
N GLU A 37 -7.14 8.43 1.29
CA GLU A 37 -7.35 7.79 -0.01
C GLU A 37 -6.37 6.63 -0.23
N LEU A 38 -5.07 6.83 0.03
CA LEU A 38 -4.03 5.81 -0.11
C LEU A 38 -4.30 4.61 0.81
N LYS A 39 -4.52 4.85 2.10
CA LYS A 39 -4.81 3.82 3.10
C LYS A 39 -6.02 2.96 2.68
N THR A 40 -7.09 3.61 2.23
CA THR A 40 -8.30 2.91 1.79
C THR A 40 -8.04 2.04 0.56
N GLU A 41 -7.29 2.54 -0.42
CA GLU A 41 -6.94 1.78 -1.61
C GLU A 41 -6.04 0.58 -1.29
N MET A 42 -5.04 0.75 -0.41
CA MET A 42 -4.13 -0.33 0.02
C MET A 42 -4.88 -1.46 0.74
N ALA A 43 -5.73 -1.12 1.72
CA ALA A 43 -6.52 -2.12 2.44
C ALA A 43 -7.51 -2.86 1.52
N ALA A 44 -8.09 -2.16 0.54
CA ALA A 44 -8.95 -2.78 -0.47
C ALA A 44 -8.16 -3.71 -1.40
N HIS A 45 -6.96 -3.30 -1.80
CA HIS A 45 -6.06 -4.06 -2.65
C HIS A 45 -5.64 -5.37 -2.01
N GLU A 46 -5.00 -5.30 -0.83
CA GLU A 46 -4.49 -6.48 -0.14
C GLU A 46 -5.62 -7.49 0.13
N THR A 47 -6.81 -7.00 0.50
CA THR A 47 -7.97 -7.85 0.77
C THR A 47 -8.42 -8.59 -0.49
N ALA A 48 -8.40 -7.91 -1.64
CA ALA A 48 -8.76 -8.51 -2.92
C ALA A 48 -7.69 -9.51 -3.37
N GLU A 49 -6.42 -9.12 -3.30
CA GLU A 49 -5.29 -9.96 -3.72
C GLU A 49 -5.19 -11.22 -2.86
N GLU A 50 -5.22 -11.10 -1.54
CA GLU A 50 -5.13 -12.25 -0.65
C GLU A 50 -6.26 -13.25 -0.87
N ARG A 51 -7.50 -12.76 -0.92
CA ARG A 51 -8.68 -13.62 -0.99
C ARG A 51 -8.92 -14.23 -2.37
N MET A 52 -8.55 -13.51 -3.43
CA MET A 52 -8.94 -13.89 -4.80
C MET A 52 -7.76 -14.30 -5.67
N PHE A 53 -6.57 -13.76 -5.41
CA PHE A 53 -5.35 -14.10 -6.13
C PHE A 53 -4.51 -15.12 -5.37
N TYR A 54 -4.13 -14.86 -4.12
CA TYR A 54 -3.24 -15.76 -3.35
C TYR A 54 -3.89 -17.06 -2.87
N VAL A 55 -5.17 -17.06 -2.44
CA VAL A 55 -5.86 -18.30 -2.02
C VAL A 55 -5.72 -19.46 -3.03
N PRO A 56 -6.03 -19.29 -4.33
CA PRO A 56 -5.86 -20.38 -5.29
C PRO A 56 -4.39 -20.73 -5.56
N LEU A 57 -3.45 -19.78 -5.43
CA LEU A 57 -2.02 -20.02 -5.61
C LEU A 57 -1.44 -20.93 -4.51
N PHE A 58 -2.04 -20.99 -3.33
CA PHE A 58 -1.61 -21.93 -2.29
C PHE A 58 -1.87 -23.41 -2.63
N ALA A 59 -2.64 -23.72 -3.66
CA ALA A 59 -2.82 -25.09 -4.14
C ALA A 59 -1.62 -25.60 -4.95
N HIS A 60 -0.67 -24.73 -5.30
CA HIS A 60 0.47 -25.05 -6.15
C HIS A 60 1.78 -24.69 -5.43
N ASP A 61 2.61 -25.70 -5.13
CA ASP A 61 3.85 -25.54 -4.37
C ASP A 61 4.79 -24.47 -4.96
N GLU A 62 4.83 -24.35 -6.29
CA GLU A 62 5.67 -23.38 -7.01
C GLU A 62 5.30 -21.90 -6.74
N THR A 63 4.07 -21.64 -6.27
CA THR A 63 3.58 -20.28 -6.02
C THR A 63 3.41 -19.94 -4.54
N VAL A 64 3.64 -20.90 -3.63
CA VAL A 64 3.51 -20.70 -2.18
C VAL A 64 4.46 -19.63 -1.65
N ASP A 65 5.74 -19.71 -2.00
CA ASP A 65 6.76 -18.80 -1.47
C ASP A 65 6.54 -17.35 -1.94
N ALA A 66 6.18 -17.17 -3.22
CA ALA A 66 5.84 -15.86 -3.76
C ALA A 66 4.58 -15.26 -3.10
N SER A 67 3.54 -16.07 -2.89
CA SER A 67 2.31 -15.63 -2.22
C SER A 67 2.55 -15.24 -0.77
N ARG A 68 3.40 -16.00 -0.05
CA ARG A 68 3.81 -15.65 1.31
C ARG A 68 4.64 -14.38 1.37
N HIS A 69 5.50 -14.15 0.38
CA HIS A 69 6.26 -12.92 0.29
C HIS A 69 5.32 -11.73 0.14
N GLY A 70 4.36 -11.76 -0.79
CA GLY A 70 3.37 -10.69 -0.97
C GLY A 70 2.59 -10.38 0.31
N ILE A 71 2.11 -11.40 1.02
CA ILE A 71 1.41 -11.22 2.31
C ILE A 71 2.33 -10.58 3.37
N ALA A 72 3.61 -10.97 3.41
CA ALA A 72 4.56 -10.35 4.33
C ALA A 72 4.80 -8.88 3.97
N GLU A 73 4.82 -8.53 2.68
CA GLU A 73 4.92 -7.14 2.23
C GLU A 73 3.69 -6.31 2.60
N HIS A 74 2.48 -6.88 2.49
CA HIS A 74 1.26 -6.23 3.00
C HIS A 74 1.38 -5.91 4.49
N HIS A 75 1.78 -6.90 5.29
CA HIS A 75 1.94 -6.70 6.73
C HIS A 75 2.97 -5.60 7.07
N GLU A 76 4.11 -5.56 6.38
CA GLU A 76 5.09 -4.48 6.54
C GLU A 76 4.50 -3.10 6.19
N MET A 77 3.67 -3.02 5.14
CA MET A 77 3.00 -1.77 4.75
C MET A 77 1.92 -1.36 5.75
N ASP A 78 1.14 -2.29 6.29
CA ASP A 78 0.15 -2.05 7.34
C ASP A 78 0.80 -1.46 8.60
N GLU A 79 1.93 -2.04 9.05
CA GLU A 79 2.68 -1.50 10.19
C GLU A 79 3.12 -0.05 9.93
N MET A 80 3.59 0.26 8.73
CA MET A 80 3.96 1.63 8.35
C MET A 80 2.76 2.58 8.32
N VAL A 81 1.60 2.11 7.84
CA VAL A 81 0.36 2.91 7.85
C VAL A 81 -0.06 3.20 9.29
N GLU A 82 -0.03 2.21 10.18
CA GLU A 82 -0.34 2.41 11.59
C GLU A 82 0.62 3.40 12.26
N ASP A 83 1.91 3.33 11.97
CA ASP A 83 2.92 4.25 12.49
C ASP A 83 2.66 5.69 12.00
N LEU A 84 2.26 5.85 10.74
CA LEU A 84 1.85 7.16 10.18
C LEU A 84 0.59 7.72 10.83
N GLU A 85 -0.36 6.87 11.23
CA GLU A 85 -1.56 7.29 11.96
C GLU A 85 -1.26 7.73 13.41
N LYS A 86 -0.25 7.12 14.03
CA LYS A 86 0.18 7.43 15.41
C LYS A 86 1.07 8.68 15.49
N ALA A 87 1.85 8.96 14.44
CA ALA A 87 2.79 10.07 14.41
C ALA A 87 2.12 11.43 14.09
N GLU A 88 2.73 12.53 14.55
CA GLU A 88 2.28 13.88 14.20
C GLU A 88 2.49 14.14 12.70
N ALA A 89 1.40 14.41 11.98
CA ALA A 89 1.42 14.55 10.53
C ALA A 89 2.37 15.67 10.07
N GLY A 90 3.38 15.30 9.27
CA GLY A 90 4.40 16.21 8.76
C GLY A 90 5.60 16.44 9.69
N SER A 91 5.65 15.77 10.85
CA SER A 91 6.88 15.65 11.64
C SER A 91 7.98 14.93 10.85
N ALA A 92 9.22 15.04 11.32
CA ALA A 92 10.36 14.38 10.68
C ALA A 92 10.19 12.85 10.65
N GLU A 93 9.71 12.27 11.74
CA GLU A 93 9.39 10.83 11.84
C GLU A 93 8.30 10.44 10.83
N TRP A 94 7.21 11.21 10.76
CA TRP A 94 6.12 10.96 9.80
C TRP A 94 6.61 11.02 8.35
N LEU A 95 7.44 12.00 8.00
CA LEU A 95 8.01 12.12 6.65
C LEU A 95 8.99 10.98 6.32
N GLU A 96 9.76 10.51 7.30
CA GLU A 96 10.65 9.36 7.12
C GLU A 96 9.85 8.07 6.87
N THR A 97 8.85 7.79 7.70
CA THR A 97 7.96 6.63 7.55
C THR A 97 7.19 6.69 6.24
N LEU A 98 6.71 7.88 5.83
CA LEU A 98 6.05 8.06 4.55
C LEU A 98 7.00 7.69 3.39
N GLY A 99 8.26 8.13 3.45
CA GLY A 99 9.25 7.78 2.44
C GLY A 99 9.47 6.27 2.33
N LYS A 100 9.50 5.55 3.47
CA LYS A 100 9.60 4.08 3.51
C LYS A 100 8.37 3.41 2.92
N LEU A 101 7.17 3.86 3.30
CA LEU A 101 5.91 3.34 2.76
C LEU A 101 5.84 3.51 1.24
N VAL A 102 6.17 4.70 0.72
CA VAL A 102 6.18 4.96 -0.73
C VAL A 102 7.15 4.02 -1.45
N HIS A 103 8.37 3.85 -0.92
CA HIS A 103 9.34 2.93 -1.51
C HIS A 103 8.83 1.48 -1.49
N LYS A 104 8.13 1.07 -0.43
CA LYS A 104 7.57 -0.27 -0.31
C LYS A 104 6.41 -0.51 -1.29
N VAL A 105 5.52 0.48 -1.45
CA VAL A 105 4.43 0.45 -2.47
C VAL A 105 4.96 0.43 -3.90
N GLU A 106 6.12 1.04 -4.17
CA GLU A 106 6.76 0.96 -5.49
C GLU A 106 7.48 -0.37 -5.74
N HIS A 107 7.97 -1.01 -4.67
CA HIS A 107 8.62 -2.32 -4.73
C HIS A 107 7.62 -3.44 -4.98
N HIS A 108 6.46 -3.36 -4.32
CA HIS A 108 5.30 -4.23 -4.51
C HIS A 108 4.68 -4.03 -5.91
#